data_AF-A0A915ZKT7-F1
#
_entry.id   AF-A0A915ZKT7-F1
#
_cell.length_a   1.000
_cell.length_b   1.000
_cell.length_c   1.000
_cell.angle_alpha   90.00
_cell.angle_beta   90.00
_cell.angle_gamma   90.00
#
_symmetry.space_group_name_H-M   'P 1'
#
loop_
_entity.id
_entity.type
_entity.pdbx_description
1 polymer ?
#
loop_
_entity_poly.entity_id
_entity_poly.type
_entity_poly.pdbx_seq_one_letter_code
_entity_poly.pdbx_strand_id
1 'polypeptide(L)'
;MTFSSNYKPEPGQSHVKFSVHYTDKDQSQIDESEKLLGVLNVDLPDVHLDDRSIDFGLTFNSKEITVFARNKLNGQKFVTKFYYPIDDDF
;
A
#
# COMPACT_ATOMS: atom_id res chain seq x y z
N MET A 1 9.31 -11.90 0.41
CA MET A 1 7.99 -12.39 0.93
C MET A 1 6.91 -11.42 0.47
N THR A 2 5.72 -11.89 0.12
CA THR A 2 4.60 -11.03 -0.31
C THR A 2 3.43 -11.17 0.65
N PHE A 3 2.93 -10.04 1.14
CA PHE A 3 1.66 -9.91 1.83
C PHE A 3 0.63 -9.33 0.86
N SER A 4 -0.59 -9.82 0.89
CA SER A 4 -1.69 -9.33 0.05
C SER A 4 -3.00 -9.31 0.82
N SER A 5 -3.80 -8.28 0.59
CA SER A 5 -5.14 -8.16 1.13
C SER A 5 -6.09 -7.64 0.06
N ASN A 6 -7.37 -7.97 0.18
CA ASN A 6 -8.40 -7.39 -0.66
C ASN A 6 -8.97 -6.14 0.00
N TYR A 7 -9.05 -5.06 -0.77
CA TYR A 7 -9.67 -3.80 -0.36
C TYR A 7 -10.89 -3.52 -1.23
N LYS A 8 -12.01 -3.15 -0.61
CA LYS A 8 -13.21 -2.70 -1.32
C LYS A 8 -13.41 -1.20 -1.08
N PRO A 9 -13.32 -0.36 -2.12
CA PRO A 9 -13.63 1.07 -2.01
C PRO A 9 -15.09 1.30 -1.63
N GLU A 10 -15.35 2.45 -1.00
CA GLU A 10 -16.72 2.88 -0.73
C GLU A 10 -17.46 3.29 -2.01
N PRO A 11 -18.80 3.24 -2.04
CA PRO A 11 -19.59 3.76 -3.15
C PRO A 11 -19.23 5.22 -3.45
N GLY A 12 -18.99 5.56 -4.71
CA GLY A 12 -18.63 6.94 -5.10
C GLY A 12 -17.16 7.31 -4.90
N GLN A 13 -16.34 6.48 -4.25
CA GLN A 13 -14.93 6.76 -4.03
C GLN A 13 -14.15 6.63 -5.34
N SER A 14 -13.65 7.73 -5.91
CA SER A 14 -12.87 7.74 -7.17
C SER A 14 -11.35 7.67 -6.97
N HIS A 15 -10.88 7.72 -5.72
CA HIS A 15 -9.47 7.68 -5.37
C HIS A 15 -9.25 6.97 -4.03
N VAL A 16 -8.18 6.17 -3.95
CA VAL A 16 -7.75 5.50 -2.70
C VAL A 16 -6.29 5.84 -2.44
N LYS A 17 -6.00 6.16 -1.17
CA LYS A 17 -4.65 6.42 -0.68
C LYS A 17 -4.22 5.29 0.24
N PHE A 18 -3.19 4.53 -0.15
CA PHE A 18 -2.56 3.54 0.70
C PHE A 18 -1.27 4.11 1.29
N SER A 19 -1.30 4.48 2.58
CA SER A 19 -0.12 4.91 3.32
C SER A 19 0.61 3.70 3.90
N VAL A 20 1.91 3.61 3.68
CA VAL A 20 2.77 2.56 4.22
C VAL A 20 3.62 3.16 5.33
N HIS A 21 3.45 2.63 6.53
CA HIS A 21 4.20 3.03 7.72
C HIS A 21 5.11 1.89 8.18
N TYR A 22 6.16 2.23 8.90
CA TYR A 22 7.05 1.28 9.54
C TYR A 22 7.34 1.71 10.99
N THR A 23 7.64 0.74 11.84
CA THR A 23 8.07 0.98 13.22
C THR A 23 9.06 -0.12 13.63
N ASP A 24 10.02 0.25 14.47
CA ASP A 24 10.95 -0.66 15.15
C ASP A 24 10.38 -1.16 16.50
N LYS A 25 9.21 -0.64 16.90
CA LYS A 25 8.54 -1.00 18.16
C LYS A 25 7.61 -2.18 17.99
N ASP A 26 7.42 -2.93 19.08
CA ASP A 26 6.41 -3.98 19.19
C ASP A 26 4.99 -3.43 19.00
N GLN A 27 4.06 -4.33 18.66
CA GLN A 27 2.65 -4.01 18.38
C GLN A 27 1.94 -3.19 19.46
N SER A 28 2.37 -3.28 20.72
CA SER A 28 1.79 -2.54 21.85
C SER A 28 2.15 -1.04 21.89
N GLN A 29 3.03 -0.56 21.01
CA GLN A 29 3.54 0.82 20.99
C GLN A 29 3.48 1.46 19.58
N ILE A 30 2.62 0.94 18.69
CA ILE A 30 2.54 1.40 17.29
C ILE A 30 2.18 2.88 17.18
N ASP A 31 1.24 3.37 17.99
CA ASP A 31 0.69 4.73 17.89
C ASP A 31 1.71 5.86 18.11
N GLU A 32 2.80 5.61 18.84
CA GLU A 32 3.74 6.66 19.27
C GLU A 32 5.04 6.69 18.45
N SER A 33 5.31 5.70 17.59
CA SER A 33 6.61 5.54 16.91
C SER A 33 6.53 5.15 15.44
N GLU A 34 5.34 5.13 14.83
CA GLU A 34 5.24 4.88 13.40
C GLU A 34 5.83 6.01 12.54
N LYS A 35 6.59 5.62 11.51
CA LYS A 35 7.17 6.52 10.51
C LYS A 35 6.56 6.23 9.16
N LEU A 36 6.13 7.29 8.45
CA LEU A 36 5.61 7.18 7.09
C LEU A 36 6.76 6.84 6.14
N LEU A 37 6.70 5.65 5.53
CA LEU A 37 7.63 5.24 4.48
C LEU A 37 7.25 5.84 3.12
N GLY A 38 5.95 5.91 2.85
CA GLY A 38 5.45 6.47 1.60
C GLY A 38 3.98 6.19 1.36
N VAL A 39 3.49 6.69 0.24
CA VAL A 39 2.08 6.64 -0.13
C VAL A 39 1.93 6.14 -1.57
N LEU A 40 1.01 5.21 -1.78
CA LEU A 40 0.50 4.83 -3.09
C LEU A 40 -0.88 5.44 -3.31
N ASN A 41 -0.97 6.35 -4.27
CA ASN A 41 -2.20 6.97 -4.72
C ASN A 41 -2.78 6.16 -5.89
N VAL A 42 -4.06 5.81 -5.83
CA VAL A 42 -4.73 4.92 -6.78
C VAL A 42 -5.99 5.60 -7.29
N ASP A 43 -6.00 5.94 -8.57
CA ASP A 43 -7.19 6.44 -9.24
C ASP A 43 -8.12 5.29 -9.61
N LEU A 44 -9.42 5.48 -9.37
CA LEU A 44 -10.47 4.49 -9.59
C LEU A 44 -11.58 5.08 -10.47
N PRO A 45 -11.38 5.08 -11.81
CA PRO A 45 -12.35 5.68 -12.74
C PRO A 45 -13.68 4.91 -12.81
N ASP A 46 -13.71 3.68 -12.33
CA ASP A 46 -14.84 2.74 -12.27
C ASP A 46 -15.86 3.05 -11.16
N VAL A 47 -15.97 4.32 -10.76
CA VAL A 47 -16.78 4.78 -9.62
C VAL A 47 -18.26 4.37 -9.67
N HIS A 48 -18.79 4.10 -10.86
CA HIS A 48 -20.19 3.73 -11.10
C HIS A 48 -20.44 2.22 -11.16
N LEU A 49 -19.43 1.38 -10.91
CA LEU A 49 -19.53 -0.08 -11.02
C LEU A 49 -19.58 -0.73 -9.62
N ASP A 50 -20.20 -1.90 -9.48
CA ASP A 50 -20.41 -2.52 -8.16
C ASP A 50 -19.24 -3.40 -7.68
N ASP A 51 -18.52 -4.04 -8.62
CA ASP A 51 -17.40 -4.94 -8.30
C ASP A 51 -16.05 -4.25 -8.45
N ARG A 52 -15.69 -3.47 -7.42
CA ARG A 52 -14.52 -2.58 -7.43
C ARG A 52 -13.38 -3.07 -6.54
N SER A 53 -13.29 -4.38 -6.34
CA SER A 53 -12.27 -4.96 -5.46
C SER A 53 -10.85 -4.68 -5.96
N ILE A 54 -9.98 -4.29 -5.04
CA ILE A 54 -8.57 -4.02 -5.26
C ILE A 54 -7.76 -5.10 -4.56
N ASP A 55 -6.82 -5.73 -5.27
CA ASP A 55 -5.75 -6.49 -4.64
C ASP A 55 -4.63 -5.53 -4.27
N PHE A 56 -4.50 -5.26 -2.97
CA PHE A 56 -3.40 -4.51 -2.42
C PHE A 56 -2.34 -5.48 -1.91
N GLY A 57 -1.06 -5.19 -2.15
CA GLY A 57 0.01 -6.02 -1.65
C GLY A 57 1.33 -5.31 -1.46
N LEU A 58 2.13 -5.91 -0.58
CA LEU A 58 3.45 -5.48 -0.15
C LEU A 58 4.40 -6.65 -0.40
N THR A 59 5.47 -6.40 -1.14
CA THR A 59 6.55 -7.38 -1.34
C THR A 59 7.82 -6.83 -0.72
N PHE A 60 8.31 -7.57 0.28
CA PHE A 60 9.57 -7.29 0.97
C PHE A 60 10.72 -7.93 0.21
N ASN A 61 11.62 -7.09 -0.29
CA ASN A 61 12.91 -7.46 -0.87
C ASN A 61 14.03 -7.05 0.12
N SER A 62 15.29 -7.31 -0.25
CA SER A 62 16.44 -7.09 0.64
C SER A 62 16.65 -5.63 1.06
N LYS A 63 16.31 -4.65 0.21
CA LYS A 63 16.53 -3.21 0.44
C LYS A 63 15.35 -2.33 0.02
N GLU A 64 14.25 -2.95 -0.42
CA GLU A 64 13.09 -2.23 -0.93
C GLU A 64 11.80 -2.94 -0.54
N ILE A 65 10.76 -2.14 -0.36
CA ILE A 65 9.38 -2.61 -0.24
C ILE A 65 8.67 -2.20 -1.53
N THR A 66 8.24 -3.18 -2.31
CA THR A 66 7.40 -2.95 -3.48
C THR A 66 5.95 -2.99 -3.03
N VAL A 67 5.22 -1.90 -3.27
CA VAL A 67 3.79 -1.77 -2.96
C VAL A 67 3.04 -1.78 -4.26
N PHE A 68 1.95 -2.55 -4.33
CA PHE A 68 1.09 -2.56 -5.50
C PHE A 68 -0.38 -2.54 -5.11
N ALA A 69 -1.19 -1.97 -6.00
CA ALA A 69 -2.63 -2.05 -5.98
C ALA A 69 -3.11 -2.43 -7.38
N ARG A 70 -3.95 -3.46 -7.48
CA ARG A 70 -4.54 -3.90 -8.74
C ARG A 70 -6.04 -3.87 -8.65
N ASN A 71 -6.69 -3.10 -9.50
CA ASN A 71 -8.13 -3.18 -9.69
C ASN A 71 -8.48 -4.51 -10.38
N LYS A 72 -9.33 -5.33 -9.76
CA LYS A 72 -9.71 -6.66 -10.30
C LYS A 72 -10.58 -6.58 -11.54
N LEU A 73 -11.38 -5.52 -11.65
CA LEU A 73 -12.39 -5.36 -12.70
C LEU A 73 -11.75 -5.03 -14.04
N ASN A 74 -10.88 -4.02 -14.06
CA ASN A 74 -10.26 -3.51 -15.29
C ASN A 74 -8.78 -3.92 -15.42
N GLY A 75 -8.20 -4.54 -14.39
CA GLY A 75 -6.80 -5.00 -14.39
C GLY A 75 -5.76 -3.88 -14.22
N GLN A 76 -6.18 -2.62 -14.06
CA GLN A 76 -5.28 -1.48 -13.85
C GLN A 76 -4.43 -1.75 -12.60
N LYS A 77 -3.11 -1.55 -12.74
CA LYS A 77 -2.14 -1.84 -11.70
C LYS A 77 -1.27 -0.62 -11.44
N PHE A 78 -1.20 -0.24 -10.18
CA PHE A 78 -0.31 0.79 -9.66
C PHE A 78 0.78 0.10 -8.86
N VAL A 79 2.03 0.50 -9.07
CA VAL A 79 3.19 -0.05 -8.37
C VAL A 79 4.09 1.10 -7.98
N THR A 80 4.54 1.09 -6.73
CA THR A 80 5.58 1.98 -6.25
C THR A 80 6.60 1.19 -5.43
N LYS A 81 7.78 1.75 -5.28
CA LYS A 81 8.87 1.16 -4.52
C LYS A 81 9.33 2.16 -3.49
N PHE A 82 9.47 1.70 -2.26
CA PHE A 82 10.04 2.47 -1.18
C PHE A 82 11.34 1.82 -0.73
N TYR A 83 12.38 2.62 -0.65
CA TYR A 83 13.64 2.22 -0.06
C TYR A 83 13.56 2.54 1.43
N TYR A 84 13.83 1.54 2.25
CA TYR A 84 14.04 1.78 3.68
C TYR A 84 15.41 2.45 3.83
N PRO A 85 15.56 3.52 4.62
CA PRO A 85 16.88 4.03 4.94
C PRO A 85 17.64 2.93 5.67
N ILE A 86 18.55 2.28 4.97
CA ILE A 86 19.62 1.53 5.62
C ILE A 86 20.43 2.65 6.26
N ASP A 87 20.45 2.72 7.60
CA ASP A 87 21.47 3.52 8.27
C ASP A 87 22.82 3.10 7.67
N ASP A 88 23.35 3.96 6.80
CA ASP A 88 24.72 3.90 6.31
C ASP A 88 25.56 4.61 7.37
N ASP A 89 25.58 4.06 8.59
CA ASP A 89 26.43 4.53 9.66
C ASP A 89 27.26 3.32 10.14
N PHE A 90 28.53 3.37 9.73
CA PHE A 90 29.62 2.44 10.02
C PHE A 90 30.05 2.49 11.49
#